data_AF-X0UKV9-F1
#
_entry.id   AF-X0UKV9-F1
#
_cell.length_a   1.000
_cell.length_b   1.000
_cell.length_c   1.000
_cell.angle_alpha   90.00
_cell.angle_beta   90.00
_cell.angle_gamma   90.00
#
_symmetry.space_group_name_H-M   'P 1'
#
loop_
_entity.id
_entity.type
_entity.pdbx_description
1 polymer ?
#
loop_
_entity_poly.entity_id
_entity_poly.type
_entity_poly.pdbx_seq_one_letter_code
_entity_poly.pdbx_strand_id
1 'polypeptide(L)'
;MSDDIWKSWERFLKPENLKVNLIILSLFITSYEILKDSIIARIRNFYTNGFNEKGWIVDKEYQTKVKSLNKNLLYASLEWLKNRKVINDNDIEDFNEIKKCRNKLAHEIVNFITKGSTINPIPLFPKMFNLLDK
;
A
#
# COMPACT_ATOMS: atom_id res chain seq x y z
N MET A 1 34.61 -1.34 -18.63
CA MET A 1 33.20 -1.07 -18.28
C MET A 1 32.40 -2.26 -18.77
N SER A 2 31.64 -2.96 -17.91
CA SER A 2 30.98 -4.21 -18.33
C SER A 2 29.83 -3.93 -19.30
N ASP A 3 29.66 -4.80 -20.31
CA ASP A 3 28.56 -4.74 -21.30
C ASP A 3 27.18 -4.58 -20.67
N ASP A 4 27.01 -5.15 -19.47
CA ASP A 4 25.77 -5.13 -18.69
C ASP A 4 25.42 -3.73 -18.18
N ILE A 5 26.44 -2.94 -17.82
CA ILE A 5 26.26 -1.52 -17.45
C ILE A 5 25.80 -0.74 -18.67
N TRP A 6 26.40 -0.97 -19.84
CA TRP A 6 26.07 -0.23 -21.06
C TRP A 6 24.66 -0.52 -21.58
N LYS A 7 24.22 -1.78 -21.56
CA LYS A 7 22.83 -2.15 -21.85
C LYS A 7 21.83 -1.55 -20.87
N SER A 8 22.18 -1.49 -19.58
CA SER A 8 21.34 -0.80 -18.59
C SER A 8 21.20 0.69 -18.90
N TRP A 9 22.29 1.36 -19.26
CA TRP A 9 22.25 2.77 -19.66
C TRP A 9 21.48 2.97 -20.96
N GLU A 10 21.69 2.14 -21.97
CA GLU A 10 20.95 2.22 -23.23
C GLU A 10 19.43 2.03 -23.03
N ARG A 11 19.04 1.11 -22.15
CA ARG A 11 17.63 0.83 -21.84
C ARG A 11 16.99 1.94 -21.01
N PHE A 12 17.74 2.53 -20.08
CA PHE A 12 17.35 3.70 -19.29
C PHE A 12 17.22 4.98 -20.14
N LEU A 13 18.15 5.19 -21.08
CA LEU A 13 18.18 6.34 -21.98
C LEU A 13 17.10 6.27 -23.07
N LYS A 14 16.40 5.13 -23.22
CA LYS A 14 15.17 5.03 -24.02
C LYS A 14 14.01 5.66 -23.23
N PRO A 15 13.50 6.83 -23.64
CA PRO A 15 12.54 7.61 -22.84
C PRO A 15 11.27 6.83 -22.52
N GLU A 16 10.82 5.95 -23.42
CA GLU A 16 9.57 5.21 -23.24
C GLU A 16 9.65 4.18 -22.10
N ASN A 17 10.76 3.46 -21.96
CA ASN A 17 10.91 2.50 -20.86
C ASN A 17 10.97 3.20 -19.50
N LEU A 18 11.71 4.32 -19.46
CA LEU A 18 11.84 5.15 -18.27
C LEU A 18 10.48 5.70 -17.83
N LYS A 19 9.71 6.28 -18.76
CA LYS A 19 8.36 6.80 -18.50
C LYS A 19 7.43 5.72 -17.97
N VAL A 20 7.38 4.56 -18.63
CA VAL A 20 6.51 3.43 -18.22
C VAL A 20 6.85 2.98 -16.81
N ASN A 21 8.14 2.79 -16.50
CA ASN A 21 8.57 2.36 -15.16
C ASN A 21 8.21 3.41 -14.09
N LEU A 22 8.42 4.70 -14.37
CA LEU A 22 8.04 5.78 -13.45
C LEU A 22 6.53 5.83 -13.20
N ILE A 23 5.73 5.68 -14.25
CA ILE A 23 4.26 5.66 -14.15
C ILE A 23 3.82 4.47 -13.30
N ILE A 24 4.31 3.26 -13.59
CA ILE A 24 3.95 2.06 -12.82
C ILE A 24 4.37 2.21 -11.35
N LEU A 25 5.59 2.67 -11.10
CA LEU A 25 6.12 2.85 -9.74
C LEU A 25 5.27 3.86 -8.95
N SER A 26 5.01 5.04 -9.54
CA SER A 26 4.21 6.08 -8.89
C SER A 26 2.79 5.62 -8.63
N LEU A 27 2.11 5.04 -9.62
CA LEU A 27 0.75 4.52 -9.46
C LEU A 27 0.67 3.45 -8.38
N PHE A 28 1.64 2.52 -8.34
CA PHE A 28 1.62 1.45 -7.36
C PHE A 28 1.85 1.96 -5.94
N ILE A 29 2.85 2.83 -5.74
CA ILE A 29 3.12 3.43 -4.43
C ILE A 29 1.89 4.25 -3.97
N THR A 30 1.36 5.10 -4.84
CA THR A 30 0.18 5.91 -4.50
C THR A 30 -1.03 5.06 -4.18
N SER A 31 -1.31 4.01 -4.97
CA SER A 31 -2.44 3.10 -4.72
C SER A 31 -2.30 2.37 -3.38
N TYR A 32 -1.08 1.94 -3.03
CA TYR A 32 -0.81 1.36 -1.72
C TYR A 32 -1.09 2.33 -0.57
N GLU A 33 -0.63 3.59 -0.69
CA GLU A 33 -0.84 4.59 0.36
C GLU A 33 -2.34 4.93 0.50
N ILE A 34 -3.08 5.04 -0.61
CA ILE A 34 -4.55 5.20 -0.61
C ILE A 34 -5.24 4.03 0.09
N LEU A 35 -4.86 2.79 -0.23
CA LEU A 35 -5.42 1.59 0.42
C LEU A 35 -5.18 1.60 1.93
N LYS A 36 -3.94 1.85 2.35
CA LYS A 36 -3.55 1.92 3.76
C LYS A 36 -4.36 2.98 4.50
N ASP A 37 -4.45 4.18 3.94
CA ASP A 37 -5.14 5.29 4.57
C ASP A 37 -6.65 5.05 4.62
N SER A 38 -7.23 4.46 3.57
CA SER A 38 -8.64 4.04 3.52
C SER A 38 -8.99 3.04 4.63
N ILE A 39 -8.19 1.99 4.80
CA ILE A 39 -8.38 0.96 5.84
C ILE A 39 -8.44 1.62 7.22
N ILE A 40 -7.49 2.49 7.54
CA ILE A 40 -7.43 3.16 8.84
C ILE A 40 -8.59 4.16 9.00
N ALA A 41 -8.83 4.97 7.97
CA ALA A 41 -9.84 6.03 8.00
C ALA A 41 -11.26 5.49 8.14
N ARG A 42 -11.61 4.41 7.43
CA ARG A 42 -12.94 3.78 7.53
C ARG A 42 -13.29 3.40 8.96
N ILE A 43 -12.36 2.75 9.66
CA ILE A 43 -12.59 2.32 11.05
C ILE A 43 -12.59 3.53 11.98
N ARG A 44 -11.67 4.48 11.81
CA ARG A 44 -11.68 5.72 12.59
C ARG A 44 -13.01 6.47 12.45
N ASN A 45 -13.53 6.57 11.23
CA ASN A 45 -14.79 7.25 10.93
C ASN A 45 -15.99 6.52 11.55
N PHE A 46 -15.98 5.18 11.59
CA PHE A 46 -16.99 4.40 12.29
C PHE A 46 -17.09 4.75 13.78
N TYR A 47 -15.97 5.10 14.41
CA TYR A 47 -15.91 5.56 15.80
C TYR A 47 -15.93 7.09 15.95
N THR A 48 -16.26 7.85 14.91
CA THR A 48 -16.31 9.31 14.98
C THR A 48 -17.74 9.79 15.18
N ASN A 49 -18.01 10.46 16.31
CA ASN A 49 -19.36 10.82 16.76
C ASN A 49 -19.69 12.32 16.60
N GLY A 50 -18.86 13.10 15.90
CA GLY A 50 -19.11 14.50 15.65
C GLY A 50 -17.84 15.32 15.38
N PHE A 51 -18.00 16.64 15.38
CA PHE A 51 -16.95 17.63 15.13
C PHE A 51 -17.09 18.81 16.10
N ASN A 52 -15.97 19.29 16.63
CA ASN A 52 -15.92 20.51 17.45
C ASN A 52 -14.72 21.39 17.07
N GLU A 53 -14.47 22.45 17.82
CA GLU A 53 -13.36 23.39 17.59
C GLU A 53 -11.96 22.73 17.58
N LYS A 54 -11.82 21.55 18.18
CA LYS A 54 -10.58 20.76 18.21
C LYS A 54 -10.51 19.69 17.10
N GLY A 55 -11.53 19.64 16.24
CA GLY A 55 -11.65 18.70 15.12
C GLY A 55 -12.63 17.55 15.38
N TRP A 56 -12.40 16.43 14.69
CA TRP A 56 -13.23 15.23 14.79
C TRP A 56 -13.18 14.60 16.19
N ILE A 57 -14.37 14.30 16.74
CA ILE A 57 -14.53 13.64 18.04
C ILE A 57 -14.54 12.13 17.83
N VAL A 58 -13.43 11.47 18.13
CA VAL A 58 -13.32 10.00 18.06
C VAL A 58 -13.63 9.40 19.43
N ASP A 59 -14.51 8.41 19.46
CA ASP A 59 -14.92 7.69 20.66
C ASP A 59 -13.71 7.03 21.35
N LYS A 60 -13.74 6.99 22.69
CA LYS A 60 -12.74 6.29 23.51
C LYS A 60 -12.69 4.79 23.18
N GLU A 61 -13.81 4.23 22.71
CA GLU A 61 -13.87 2.85 22.23
C GLU A 61 -12.89 2.55 21.09
N TYR A 62 -12.52 3.54 20.26
CA TYR A 62 -11.50 3.35 19.23
C TYR A 62 -10.15 2.92 19.82
N GLN A 63 -9.81 3.42 21.00
CA GLN A 63 -8.56 3.07 21.67
C GLN A 63 -8.59 1.64 22.19
N THR A 64 -9.69 1.25 22.84
CA THR A 64 -9.79 -0.05 23.52
C THR A 64 -10.21 -1.19 22.60
N LYS A 65 -10.95 -0.91 21.52
CA LYS A 65 -11.43 -1.92 20.56
C LYS A 65 -10.61 -2.02 19.29
N VAL A 66 -9.86 -0.97 18.91
CA VAL A 66 -9.02 -0.97 17.70
C VAL A 66 -7.55 -0.89 18.07
N LYS A 67 -7.08 0.23 18.64
CA LYS A 67 -5.63 0.45 18.83
C LYS A 67 -4.95 -0.53 19.79
N SER A 68 -5.71 -1.17 20.68
CA SER A 68 -5.21 -2.21 21.59
C SER A 68 -4.86 -3.53 20.90
N LEU A 69 -5.44 -3.80 19.72
CA LEU A 69 -5.27 -5.07 19.00
C LEU A 69 -3.83 -5.25 18.50
N ASN A 70 -3.20 -4.16 18.04
CA ASN A 70 -1.83 -4.21 17.54
C ASN A 70 -1.10 -2.89 17.77
N LYS A 71 0.23 -2.97 18.01
CA LYS A 71 1.10 -1.78 18.11
C LYS A 71 1.09 -0.95 16.82
N ASN A 72 0.95 -1.60 15.67
CA ASN A 72 0.85 -0.94 14.38
C ASN A 72 -0.63 -0.68 14.05
N LEU A 73 -1.01 0.59 13.91
CA LEU A 73 -2.40 0.99 13.68
C LEU A 73 -3.04 0.35 12.43
N LEU A 74 -2.25 0.13 11.37
CA LEU A 74 -2.74 -0.52 10.16
C LEU A 74 -3.11 -1.99 10.42
N TYR A 75 -2.24 -2.72 11.11
CA TYR A 75 -2.53 -4.12 11.46
C TYR A 75 -3.61 -4.24 12.52
N ALA A 76 -3.70 -3.28 13.44
CA ALA A 76 -4.82 -3.17 14.37
C ALA A 76 -6.15 -3.00 13.61
N SER A 77 -6.13 -2.21 12.53
CA SER A 77 -7.27 -1.98 11.65
C SER A 77 -7.65 -3.24 10.87
N LEU A 78 -6.67 -3.94 10.27
CA LEU A 78 -6.89 -5.21 9.58
C LEU A 78 -7.44 -6.29 10.52
N GLU A 79 -6.90 -6.38 11.74
CA GLU A 79 -7.38 -7.33 12.75
C GLU A 79 -8.81 -7.03 13.19
N TRP A 80 -9.14 -5.74 13.35
CA TRP A 80 -10.52 -5.33 13.63
C TRP A 80 -11.48 -5.73 12.51
N LEU A 81 -11.12 -5.50 11.25
CA LEU A 81 -11.92 -5.89 10.08
C LEU A 81 -12.11 -7.41 10.02
N LYS A 82 -11.05 -8.18 10.29
CA LYS A 82 -11.11 -9.65 10.36
C LYS A 82 -12.03 -10.12 11.49
N ASN A 83 -11.91 -9.54 12.68
CA ASN A 83 -12.76 -9.87 13.82
C ASN A 83 -14.25 -9.57 13.56
N ARG A 84 -14.53 -8.59 12.69
CA ARG A 84 -15.89 -8.27 12.19
C ARG A 84 -16.30 -9.06 10.95
N LYS A 85 -15.46 -10.00 10.48
CA LYS A 85 -15.68 -10.84 9.28
C LYS A 85 -15.89 -10.03 8.00
N VAL A 86 -15.39 -8.80 7.94
CA VAL A 86 -15.39 -7.97 6.72
C VAL A 86 -14.31 -8.47 5.75
N ILE A 87 -13.18 -8.93 6.30
CA ILE A 87 -12.08 -9.55 5.58
C ILE A 87 -11.73 -10.90 6.21
N ASN A 88 -11.00 -11.74 5.46
CA ASN A 88 -10.50 -13.03 5.90
C ASN A 88 -8.96 -13.11 5.87
N ASP A 89 -8.41 -14.29 6.15
CA ASP A 89 -6.96 -14.50 6.14
C ASP A 89 -6.32 -14.34 4.75
N ASN A 90 -7.00 -14.75 3.68
CA ASN A 90 -6.52 -14.54 2.31
C ASN A 90 -6.42 -13.05 1.97
N ASP A 91 -7.39 -12.24 2.41
CA ASP A 91 -7.35 -10.78 2.24
C ASP A 91 -6.13 -10.16 2.96
N ILE A 92 -5.77 -10.68 4.14
CA ILE A 92 -4.58 -10.24 4.90
C ILE A 92 -3.29 -10.70 4.19
N GLU A 93 -3.26 -11.90 3.64
CA GLU A 93 -2.14 -12.41 2.84
C GLU A 93 -1.92 -11.54 1.59
N ASP A 94 -3.00 -11.23 0.86
CA ASP A 94 -2.99 -10.32 -0.28
C ASP A 94 -2.44 -8.94 0.11
N PHE A 95 -2.91 -8.39 1.23
CA PHE A 95 -2.39 -7.12 1.77
C PHE A 95 -0.88 -7.20 2.07
N ASN A 96 -0.42 -8.29 2.68
CA ASN A 96 0.99 -8.48 3.01
C ASN A 96 1.86 -8.63 1.75
N GLU A 97 1.37 -9.30 0.71
CA GLU A 97 2.04 -9.40 -0.58
C GLU A 97 2.18 -8.02 -1.24
N ILE A 98 1.09 -7.25 -1.28
CA ILE A 98 1.06 -5.87 -1.75
C ILE A 98 2.11 -5.02 -1.01
N LYS A 99 2.10 -5.06 0.33
CA LYS A 99 3.05 -4.32 1.17
C LYS A 99 4.49 -4.73 0.89
N LYS A 100 4.76 -6.02 0.73
CA LYS A 100 6.09 -6.56 0.43
C LYS A 100 6.57 -6.05 -0.94
N CYS A 101 5.71 -6.05 -1.94
CA CYS A 101 6.02 -5.50 -3.26
C CYS A 101 6.34 -3.99 -3.16
N ARG A 102 5.49 -3.21 -2.46
CA ARG A 102 5.74 -1.77 -2.25
C ARG A 102 7.09 -1.52 -1.59
N ASN A 103 7.41 -2.25 -0.52
CA ASN A 103 8.68 -2.09 0.18
C ASN A 103 9.87 -2.40 -0.73
N LYS A 104 9.80 -3.48 -1.53
CA LYS A 104 10.83 -3.79 -2.51
C LYS A 104 10.99 -2.68 -3.55
N LEU A 105 9.88 -2.19 -4.10
CA LEU A 105 9.88 -1.07 -5.05
C LEU A 105 10.52 0.19 -4.45
N ALA A 106 10.21 0.52 -3.20
CA ALA A 106 10.77 1.68 -2.51
C ALA A 106 12.28 1.54 -2.25
N HIS A 107 12.76 0.33 -1.96
CA HIS A 107 14.19 0.07 -1.79
C HIS A 107 14.95 0.03 -3.12
N GLU A 108 14.30 -0.41 -4.19
CA GLU A 108 14.92 -0.64 -5.50
C GLU A 108 14.54 0.42 -6.54
N ILE A 109 14.03 1.59 -6.15
CA ILE A 109 13.53 2.64 -7.06
C ILE A 109 14.47 2.87 -8.24
N VAL A 110 15.75 3.13 -7.96
CA VAL A 110 16.75 3.43 -8.99
C VAL A 110 16.93 2.24 -9.93
N ASN A 111 17.04 1.02 -9.39
CA ASN A 111 17.18 -0.20 -10.19
C ASN A 111 15.92 -0.49 -11.03
N PHE A 112 14.74 -0.30 -10.45
CA PHE A 112 13.45 -0.51 -11.11
C PHE A 112 13.33 0.40 -12.35
N ILE A 113 13.70 1.67 -12.18
CA ILE A 113 13.63 2.68 -13.22
C ILE A 113 14.71 2.45 -14.30
N THR A 114 15.95 2.15 -13.91
CA THR A 114 17.12 2.10 -14.82
C THR A 114 17.30 0.77 -15.54
N LYS A 115 17.11 -0.35 -14.85
CA LYS A 115 17.39 -1.68 -15.40
C LYS A 115 16.16 -2.35 -15.99
N GLY A 116 14.96 -1.89 -15.60
CA GLY A 116 13.74 -2.67 -15.72
C GLY A 116 13.78 -3.84 -14.73
N SER A 117 12.76 -3.93 -13.88
CA SER A 117 12.80 -4.84 -12.74
C SER A 117 12.32 -6.25 -13.06
N THR A 118 12.77 -7.23 -12.25
CA THR A 118 12.13 -8.54 -12.08
C THR A 118 10.85 -8.44 -11.25
N ILE A 119 10.65 -7.32 -10.54
CA ILE A 119 9.45 -7.02 -9.78
C ILE A 119 8.35 -6.60 -10.74
N ASN A 120 7.28 -7.39 -10.80
CA ASN A 120 6.08 -7.04 -11.55
C ASN A 120 4.95 -6.67 -10.58
N PRO A 121 4.66 -5.37 -10.36
CA PRO A 121 3.56 -4.94 -9.50
C PRO A 121 2.17 -5.07 -10.16
N ILE A 122 2.10 -5.22 -11.48
CA ILE A 122 0.84 -5.15 -12.24
C ILE A 122 -0.22 -6.15 -11.72
N PRO A 123 0.11 -7.43 -11.45
CA PRO A 123 -0.86 -8.41 -10.96
C PRO A 123 -1.43 -8.11 -9.57
N LEU A 124 -0.85 -7.17 -8.83
CA LEU A 124 -1.28 -6.83 -7.47
C LEU A 124 -2.30 -5.67 -7.45
N PHE A 125 -2.48 -4.93 -8.55
CA PHE A 125 -3.52 -3.88 -8.62
C PHE A 125 -4.94 -4.43 -8.40
N PRO A 126 -5.35 -5.56 -9.01
CA PRO A 126 -6.67 -6.13 -8.73
C PRO A 126 -6.85 -6.50 -7.26
N LYS A 127 -5.80 -7.00 -6.59
CA LYS A 127 -5.84 -7.30 -5.16
C LYS A 127 -6.05 -6.04 -4.33
N MET A 128 -5.36 -4.94 -4.65
CA MET A 128 -5.59 -3.64 -4.00
C MET A 128 -7.03 -3.17 -4.17
N PHE A 129 -7.58 -3.28 -5.38
CA PHE A 129 -8.95 -2.89 -5.68
C PHE A 129 -9.97 -3.75 -4.89
N ASN A 130 -9.78 -5.07 -4.86
CA ASN A 130 -10.64 -5.97 -4.09
C ASN A 130 -10.65 -5.64 -2.60
N LEU A 131 -9.51 -5.23 -2.01
CA LEU A 131 -9.43 -4.80 -0.62
C LEU A 131 -10.06 -3.42 -0.38
N LEU A 132 -9.98 -2.52 -1.35
CA LEU A 132 -10.66 -1.22 -1.28
C LEU A 132 -12.19 -1.34 -1.36
N ASP A 133 -12.70 -2.36 -2.02
CA ASP A 133 -14.15 -2.60 -2.19
C ASP A 133 -14.81 -3.30 -0.99
N LYS A 134 -14.02 -3.78 -0.01
CA LYS A 134 -14.53 -4.37 1.24
C LYS A 134 -15.14 -3.33 2.19
#